data_AF-A0A958KWV4-F1
#
_entry.id   AF-A0A958KWV4-F1
#
_cell.length_a   1.000
_cell.length_b   1.000
_cell.length_c   1.000
_cell.angle_alpha   90.00
_cell.angle_beta   90.00
_cell.angle_gamma   90.00
#
_symmetry.space_group_name_H-M   'P 1'
#
loop_
_entity.id
_entity.type
_entity.pdbx_description
1 polymer ?
#
loop_
_entity_poly.entity_id
_entity_poly.type
_entity_poly.pdbx_seq_one_letter_code
_entity_poly.pdbx_strand_id
1 'polypeptide(L)'
;MKKQLSLLPKVSKSHGGSLAIGKRRSLRPLNPKQSHHVTLKSLHAVGGRCLYKHKKIIKYVLKKACNLYQVKVYEFALCNNHIHLVIKGPDRESIQNFFRVFAGHTAQQILKQCPMPAPQIKKIGCLKNQRKFWSYLVFSRIVSWGREFNTVIRYVQKNTLEALNLIAYQPRKKRPSSKQTVARLELVKRRFNTS
;
A
#
# COMPACT_ATOMS: atom_id res chain seq x y z
N MET A 1 -3.74 38.79 11.27
CA MET A 1 -2.66 38.23 10.42
C MET A 1 -3.23 37.29 9.36
N LYS A 2 -3.17 37.65 8.07
CA LYS A 2 -3.65 36.80 6.97
C LYS A 2 -2.66 35.66 6.72
N LYS A 3 -3.15 34.41 6.80
CA LYS A 3 -2.35 33.20 6.57
C LYS A 3 -2.02 33.10 5.08
N GLN A 4 -0.75 33.27 4.71
CA GLN A 4 -0.28 33.16 3.33
C GLN A 4 -0.63 31.78 2.76
N LEU A 5 -1.47 31.76 1.73
CA LEU A 5 -1.84 30.55 1.00
C LEU A 5 -0.67 30.16 0.12
N SER A 6 -0.17 28.93 0.28
CA SER A 6 0.92 28.41 -0.55
C SER A 6 0.50 28.36 -2.02
N LEU A 7 1.17 29.14 -2.88
CA LEU A 7 0.92 29.25 -4.33
C LEU A 7 1.12 27.94 -5.11
N LEU A 8 1.79 26.94 -4.52
CA LEU A 8 2.05 25.66 -5.16
C LEU A 8 1.06 24.57 -4.69
N PRO A 9 0.51 23.76 -5.61
CA PRO A 9 -0.36 22.66 -5.24
C PRO A 9 0.39 21.66 -4.36
N LYS A 10 -0.21 21.27 -3.22
CA LYS A 10 0.36 20.27 -2.32
C LYS A 10 0.53 18.94 -3.05
N VAL A 11 1.77 18.57 -3.33
CA VAL A 11 2.11 17.28 -3.93
C VAL A 11 1.63 16.15 -3.01
N SER A 12 0.83 15.22 -3.55
CA SER A 12 0.36 14.05 -2.80
C SER A 12 1.56 13.21 -2.38
N LYS A 13 1.65 12.87 -1.08
CA LYS A 13 2.68 11.97 -0.53
C LYS A 13 2.37 10.49 -0.77
N SER A 14 1.23 10.15 -1.38
CA SER A 14 0.73 8.78 -1.55
C SER A 14 0.24 8.48 -2.96
N HIS A 15 0.36 7.23 -3.38
CA HIS A 15 -0.05 6.73 -4.70
C HIS A 15 -0.36 5.23 -4.65
N GLY A 16 -1.15 4.72 -5.60
CA GLY A 16 -1.47 3.29 -5.71
C GLY A 16 -2.65 2.85 -4.83
N GLY A 17 -2.82 1.54 -4.67
CA GLY A 17 -3.97 0.97 -3.97
C GLY A 17 -5.30 1.39 -4.61
N SER A 18 -6.32 1.60 -3.78
CA SER A 18 -7.61 2.12 -4.22
C SER A 18 -7.54 3.57 -4.75
N LEU A 19 -6.48 4.33 -4.42
CA LEU A 19 -6.30 5.71 -4.88
C LEU A 19 -5.94 5.80 -6.37
N ALA A 20 -5.49 4.69 -6.98
CA ALA A 20 -5.07 4.65 -8.37
C ALA A 20 -6.17 4.17 -9.34
N ILE A 21 -7.38 3.87 -8.84
CA ILE A 21 -8.54 3.58 -9.69
C ILE A 21 -8.78 4.80 -10.61
N GLY A 22 -8.72 4.58 -11.93
CA GLY A 22 -8.84 5.64 -12.94
C GLY A 22 -7.62 6.57 -13.10
N LYS A 23 -6.53 6.39 -12.34
CA LYS A 23 -5.38 7.32 -12.29
C LYS A 23 -4.03 6.69 -12.60
N ARG A 24 -4.04 5.62 -13.41
CA ARG A 24 -2.87 4.75 -13.69
C ARG A 24 -1.63 5.48 -14.21
N ARG A 25 -1.78 6.61 -14.92
CA ARG A 25 -0.69 7.38 -15.53
C ARG A 25 -0.10 8.49 -14.64
N SER A 26 -0.52 8.58 -13.37
CA SER A 26 0.01 9.59 -12.45
C SER A 26 1.42 9.24 -11.95
N LEU A 27 2.29 10.24 -11.82
CA LEU A 27 3.63 10.06 -11.27
C LEU A 27 3.54 9.58 -9.80
N ARG A 28 4.23 8.49 -9.49
CA ARG A 28 4.37 8.02 -8.10
C ARG A 28 5.30 8.95 -7.31
N PRO A 29 4.92 9.47 -6.14
CA PRO A 29 5.81 10.21 -5.26
C PRO A 29 6.76 9.24 -4.57
N LEU A 30 7.97 9.09 -5.14
CA LEU A 30 9.08 8.32 -4.58
C LEU A 30 10.24 9.27 -4.34
N ASN A 31 10.83 9.17 -3.15
CA ASN A 31 11.95 9.98 -2.72
C ASN A 31 12.97 9.06 -2.03
N PRO A 32 14.13 8.79 -2.63
CA PRO A 32 15.12 7.86 -2.08
C PRO A 32 15.68 8.27 -0.70
N LYS A 33 15.66 9.57 -0.39
CA LYS A 33 16.12 10.08 0.91
C LYS A 33 15.19 9.69 2.06
N GLN A 34 13.95 9.32 1.75
CA GLN A 34 12.90 9.03 2.72
C GLN A 34 12.49 7.56 2.65
N SER A 35 11.92 7.08 3.75
CA SER A 35 11.31 5.75 3.78
C SER A 35 9.95 5.74 3.09
N HIS A 36 9.52 4.57 2.62
CA HIS A 36 8.21 4.38 2.01
C HIS A 36 7.44 3.29 2.73
N HIS A 37 6.21 3.61 3.13
CA HIS A 37 5.22 2.60 3.50
C HIS A 37 4.56 2.07 2.25
N VAL A 38 4.59 0.76 2.07
CA VAL A 38 4.17 0.09 0.86
C VAL A 38 3.16 -0.98 1.22
N THR A 39 2.11 -1.12 0.41
CA THR A 39 1.08 -2.15 0.62
C THR A 39 0.69 -2.83 -0.68
N LEU A 40 0.70 -4.15 -0.66
CA LEU A 40 0.20 -5.01 -1.74
C LEU A 40 -1.07 -5.68 -1.24
N LYS A 41 -2.19 -5.55 -1.97
CA LYS A 41 -3.48 -6.15 -1.59
C LYS A 41 -4.00 -7.03 -2.72
N SER A 42 -4.49 -8.22 -2.35
CA SER A 42 -5.08 -9.19 -3.25
C SER A 42 -6.40 -9.71 -2.68
N LEU A 43 -7.49 -9.60 -3.43
CA LEU A 43 -8.77 -10.25 -3.14
C LEU A 43 -8.73 -11.74 -3.51
N HIS A 44 -7.77 -12.18 -4.32
CA HIS A 44 -7.58 -13.57 -4.72
C HIS A 44 -6.74 -14.38 -3.72
N ALA A 45 -6.12 -13.71 -2.75
CA ALA A 45 -5.38 -14.31 -1.65
C ALA A 45 -6.32 -14.85 -0.56
N VAL A 46 -7.11 -15.86 -0.93
CA VAL A 46 -8.08 -16.57 -0.07
C VAL A 46 -7.86 -18.08 -0.15
N GLY A 47 -8.27 -18.81 0.89
CA GLY A 47 -8.15 -20.28 0.95
C GLY A 47 -6.72 -20.78 0.84
N GLY A 48 -6.42 -21.61 -0.17
CA GLY A 48 -5.06 -22.08 -0.46
C GLY A 48 -4.09 -20.97 -0.88
N ARG A 49 -4.61 -19.83 -1.37
CA ARG A 49 -3.82 -18.67 -1.83
C ARG A 49 -3.57 -17.61 -0.75
N CYS A 50 -4.02 -17.81 0.49
CA CYS A 50 -3.76 -16.90 1.60
C CYS A 50 -2.25 -16.63 1.71
N LEU A 51 -1.84 -15.36 1.72
CA LEU A 51 -0.42 -14.97 1.69
C LEU A 51 0.35 -15.54 2.90
N TYR A 52 -0.30 -15.62 4.06
CA TYR A 52 0.31 -16.17 5.27
C TYR A 52 0.76 -17.64 5.11
N LYS A 53 0.01 -18.47 4.35
CA LYS A 53 0.41 -19.86 4.06
C LYS A 53 1.70 -19.92 3.23
N HIS A 54 1.94 -18.90 2.43
CA HIS A 54 3.11 -18.77 1.54
C HIS A 54 4.26 -17.97 2.18
N LYS A 55 4.27 -17.79 3.51
CA LYS A 55 5.24 -16.92 4.22
C LYS A 55 6.71 -17.20 3.88
N LYS A 56 7.09 -18.48 3.76
CA LYS A 56 8.48 -18.89 3.47
C LYS A 56 8.91 -18.40 2.10
N ILE A 57 8.07 -18.63 1.09
CA ILE A 57 8.30 -18.22 -0.30
C ILE A 57 8.32 -16.70 -0.41
N ILE A 58 7.38 -16.01 0.24
CA ILE A 58 7.31 -14.55 0.23
C ILE A 58 8.57 -13.94 0.86
N LYS A 59 9.02 -14.46 2.02
CA LYS A 59 10.26 -14.00 2.65
C LYS A 59 11.49 -14.25 1.77
N TYR A 60 11.54 -15.38 1.06
CA TYR A 60 12.60 -15.68 0.11
C TYR A 60 12.62 -14.69 -1.07
N VAL A 61 11.47 -14.45 -1.70
CA VAL A 61 11.33 -13.49 -2.81
C VAL A 61 11.67 -12.08 -2.33
N LEU A 62 11.25 -11.71 -1.11
CA LEU A 62 11.59 -10.44 -0.49
C LEU A 62 13.10 -10.29 -0.36
N LYS A 63 13.78 -11.26 0.28
CA LYS A 63 15.25 -11.22 0.46
C LYS A 63 15.99 -11.10 -0.87
N LYS A 64 15.59 -11.87 -1.88
CA LYS A 64 16.17 -11.79 -3.22
C LYS A 64 15.99 -10.41 -3.86
N ALA A 65 14.77 -9.86 -3.80
CA ALA A 65 14.48 -8.54 -4.36
C ALA A 65 15.22 -7.42 -3.61
N CYS A 66 15.32 -7.50 -2.28
CA CYS A 66 16.08 -6.56 -1.47
C CYS A 66 17.55 -6.54 -1.86
N ASN A 67 18.17 -7.71 -2.01
CA ASN A 67 19.58 -7.81 -2.38
C ASN A 67 19.84 -7.29 -3.81
N LEU A 68 18.97 -7.67 -4.77
CA LEU A 68 19.13 -7.28 -6.17
C LEU A 68 19.03 -5.75 -6.38
N TYR A 69 18.13 -5.09 -5.66
CA TYR A 69 17.87 -3.66 -5.82
C TYR A 69 18.40 -2.81 -4.66
N GLN A 70 19.19 -3.41 -3.77
CA GLN A 70 19.78 -2.77 -2.60
C GLN A 70 18.74 -2.04 -1.72
N VAL A 71 17.52 -2.58 -1.64
CA VAL A 71 16.42 -2.01 -0.86
C VAL A 71 16.48 -2.53 0.57
N LYS A 72 16.59 -1.62 1.54
CA LYS A 72 16.48 -1.92 2.96
C LYS A 72 15.01 -2.00 3.36
N VAL A 73 14.64 -3.09 4.03
CA VAL A 73 13.32 -3.25 4.68
C VAL A 73 13.49 -3.01 6.17
N TYR A 74 12.81 -2.00 6.70
CA TYR A 74 12.79 -1.71 8.13
C TYR A 74 11.75 -2.56 8.87
N GLU A 75 10.60 -2.81 8.24
CA GLU A 75 9.51 -3.56 8.87
C GLU A 75 8.67 -4.26 7.81
N PHE A 76 8.18 -5.45 8.15
CA PHE A 76 7.42 -6.33 7.27
C PHE A 76 6.27 -6.99 8.04
N ALA A 77 5.04 -6.78 7.58
CA ALA A 77 3.88 -7.53 8.05
C ALA A 77 3.24 -8.31 6.91
N LEU A 78 2.93 -9.57 7.21
CA LEU A 78 2.22 -10.47 6.32
C LEU A 78 0.84 -10.75 6.90
N CYS A 79 -0.19 -10.23 6.24
CA CYS A 79 -1.58 -10.51 6.57
C CYS A 79 -2.14 -11.53 5.57
N ASN A 80 -3.37 -12.02 5.80
CA ASN A 80 -3.97 -13.06 4.94
C ASN A 80 -4.07 -12.65 3.47
N ASN A 81 -4.49 -11.40 3.22
CA ASN A 81 -4.79 -10.90 1.88
C ASN A 81 -4.01 -9.63 1.47
N HIS A 82 -3.10 -9.16 2.34
CA HIS A 82 -2.24 -8.03 2.04
C HIS A 82 -0.87 -8.12 2.72
N ILE A 83 0.11 -7.42 2.15
CA ILE A 83 1.48 -7.30 2.66
C ILE A 83 1.74 -5.84 2.96
N HIS A 84 2.34 -5.55 4.11
CA HIS A 84 2.88 -4.24 4.44
C HIS A 84 4.41 -4.29 4.51
N LEU A 85 5.05 -3.26 3.94
CA LEU A 85 6.48 -3.05 4.01
C LEU A 85 6.78 -1.61 4.41
N VAL A 86 7.82 -1.39 5.19
CA VAL A 86 8.48 -0.09 5.33
C VAL A 86 9.87 -0.24 4.75
N ILE A 87 10.15 0.48 3.66
CA ILE A 87 11.41 0.31 2.91
C ILE A 87 12.16 1.63 2.73
N LYS A 88 13.43 1.54 2.35
CA LYS A 88 14.22 2.63 1.77
C LYS A 88 15.16 2.03 0.72
N GLY A 89 15.22 2.64 -0.45
CA GLY A 89 16.13 2.25 -1.52
C GLY A 89 17.15 3.35 -1.83
N PRO A 90 18.19 3.02 -2.62
CA PRO A 90 19.25 3.98 -2.99
C PRO A 90 18.74 5.06 -3.93
N ASP A 91 17.89 4.68 -4.88
CA ASP A 91 17.34 5.57 -5.90
C ASP A 91 15.89 5.19 -6.26
N ARG A 92 15.27 6.01 -7.12
CA ARG A 92 13.87 5.86 -7.50
C ARG A 92 13.63 4.61 -8.35
N GLU A 93 14.54 4.33 -9.27
CA GLU A 93 14.44 3.20 -10.19
C GLU A 93 14.56 1.88 -9.42
N SER A 94 15.54 1.76 -8.53
CA SER A 94 15.72 0.61 -7.64
C SER A 94 14.45 0.30 -6.83
N ILE A 95 13.79 1.33 -6.28
CA ILE A 95 12.52 1.18 -5.55
C ILE A 95 11.40 0.68 -6.48
N GLN A 96 11.29 1.23 -7.69
CA GLN A 96 10.27 0.82 -8.67
C GLN A 96 10.49 -0.62 -9.16
N ASN A 97 11.74 -0.97 -9.46
CA ASN A 97 12.14 -2.29 -9.89
C ASN A 97 11.91 -3.32 -8.78
N PHE A 98 12.23 -2.97 -7.53
CA PHE A 98 11.88 -3.77 -6.36
C PHE A 98 10.38 -4.03 -6.27
N PHE A 99 9.52 -3.02 -6.41
CA PHE A 99 8.06 -3.24 -6.39
C PHE A 99 7.60 -4.16 -7.50
N ARG A 100 8.12 -3.97 -8.71
CA ARG A 100 7.75 -4.77 -9.89
C ARG A 100 8.12 -6.24 -9.68
N VAL A 101 9.36 -6.51 -9.29
CA VAL A 101 9.87 -7.87 -9.12
C VAL A 101 9.28 -8.55 -7.90
N PHE A 102 9.25 -7.87 -6.74
CA PHE A 102 8.69 -8.45 -5.52
C PHE A 102 7.22 -8.83 -5.70
N ALA A 103 6.41 -7.92 -6.26
CA ALA A 103 4.99 -8.20 -6.52
C ALA A 103 4.81 -9.29 -7.59
N GLY A 104 5.57 -9.20 -8.69
CA GLY A 104 5.47 -10.14 -9.81
C GLY A 104 5.85 -11.57 -9.41
N HIS A 105 7.03 -11.76 -8.81
CA HIS A 105 7.51 -13.09 -8.42
C HIS A 105 6.65 -13.68 -7.29
N THR A 106 6.20 -12.88 -6.33
CA THR A 106 5.28 -13.36 -5.29
C THR A 106 4.00 -13.91 -5.91
N ALA A 107 3.37 -13.16 -6.81
CA ALA A 107 2.17 -13.60 -7.50
C ALA A 107 2.42 -14.88 -8.32
N GLN A 108 3.51 -14.93 -9.09
CA GLN A 108 3.86 -16.09 -9.90
C GLN A 108 4.05 -17.36 -9.06
N GLN A 109 4.81 -17.27 -7.96
CA GLN A 109 5.08 -18.43 -7.12
C GLN A 109 3.81 -18.96 -6.44
N ILE A 110 2.95 -18.07 -5.93
CA ILE A 110 1.67 -18.47 -5.32
C ILE A 110 0.75 -19.10 -6.37
N LEU A 111 0.66 -18.51 -7.57
CA LEU A 111 -0.19 -19.04 -8.65
C LEU A 111 0.33 -20.35 -9.25
N LYS A 112 1.64 -20.60 -9.20
CA LYS A 112 2.22 -21.90 -9.56
C LYS A 112 1.76 -23.01 -8.61
N GLN A 113 1.73 -22.74 -7.30
CA GLN A 113 1.31 -23.73 -6.28
C GLN A 113 -0.21 -23.84 -6.14
N CYS A 114 -0.91 -22.72 -6.28
CA CYS A 114 -2.35 -22.64 -6.12
C CYS A 114 -2.94 -21.84 -7.29
N PRO A 115 -3.11 -22.46 -8.47
CA PRO A 115 -3.66 -21.81 -9.65
C PRO A 115 -5.01 -21.15 -9.36
N MET A 116 -5.27 -20.01 -9.99
CA MET A 116 -6.63 -19.46 -10.00
C MET A 116 -7.48 -20.29 -10.95
N PRO A 117 -8.78 -20.49 -10.65
CA PRO A 117 -9.69 -21.10 -11.62
C PRO A 117 -9.62 -20.32 -12.93
N ALA A 118 -9.72 -21.03 -14.06
CA ALA A 118 -9.83 -20.37 -15.35
C ALA A 118 -11.01 -19.39 -15.31
N PRO A 119 -10.88 -18.18 -15.87
CA PRO A 119 -11.98 -17.23 -15.90
C PRO A 119 -13.20 -17.89 -16.56
N GLN A 120 -14.32 -17.93 -15.85
CA GLN A 120 -15.51 -18.68 -16.27
C GLN A 120 -16.36 -17.96 -17.35
N ILE A 121 -16.05 -16.71 -17.77
CA ILE A 121 -16.93 -15.98 -18.71
C ILE A 121 -16.18 -15.16 -19.79
N LYS A 122 -16.67 -15.39 -21.02
CA LYS A 122 -16.70 -14.69 -22.32
C LYS A 122 -15.55 -13.75 -22.71
N LYS A 123 -14.92 -14.13 -23.83
CA LYS A 123 -13.96 -13.38 -24.65
C LYS A 123 -14.43 -11.94 -24.93
N ILE A 124 -14.08 -10.99 -24.06
CA ILE A 124 -14.02 -9.57 -24.42
C ILE A 124 -12.66 -9.06 -23.94
N GLY A 125 -11.71 -8.98 -24.89
CA GLY A 125 -10.35 -8.48 -24.68
C GLY A 125 -9.28 -9.55 -24.38
N CYS A 126 -8.05 -9.09 -24.18
CA CYS A 126 -6.87 -9.93 -24.00
C CYS A 126 -6.86 -10.67 -22.65
N LEU A 127 -6.88 -12.01 -22.69
CA LEU A 127 -6.84 -12.92 -21.53
C LEU A 127 -5.66 -12.64 -20.57
N LYS A 128 -4.52 -12.13 -21.06
CA LYS A 128 -3.37 -11.75 -20.21
C LYS A 128 -3.73 -10.68 -19.18
N ASN A 129 -4.69 -9.80 -19.47
CA ASN A 129 -5.09 -8.71 -18.57
C ASN A 129 -6.16 -9.12 -17.54
N GLN A 130 -6.72 -10.32 -17.66
CA GLN A 130 -7.78 -10.82 -16.77
C GLN A 130 -7.22 -11.57 -15.54
N ARG A 131 -6.00 -12.12 -15.62
CA ARG A 131 -5.36 -12.86 -14.53
C ARG A 131 -4.52 -11.94 -13.64
N LYS A 132 -5.16 -11.12 -12.81
CA LYS A 132 -4.44 -10.23 -11.85
C LYS A 132 -4.51 -10.80 -10.44
N PHE A 133 -3.40 -11.33 -9.93
CA PHE A 133 -3.33 -11.75 -8.53
C PHE A 133 -3.51 -10.56 -7.58
N TRP A 134 -2.80 -9.46 -7.83
CA TRP A 134 -2.94 -8.22 -7.06
C TRP A 134 -4.15 -7.43 -7.55
N SER A 135 -5.01 -7.03 -6.62
CA SER A 135 -6.26 -6.32 -6.96
C SER A 135 -6.02 -4.86 -7.35
N TYR A 136 -4.94 -4.28 -6.84
CA TYR A 136 -4.61 -2.88 -7.08
C TYR A 136 -3.13 -2.73 -7.43
N LEU A 137 -2.79 -1.58 -8.03
CA LEU A 137 -1.40 -1.16 -8.10
C LEU A 137 -0.82 -1.06 -6.70
N VAL A 138 0.47 -1.34 -6.58
CA VAL A 138 1.21 -1.24 -5.31
C VAL A 138 0.94 0.12 -4.66
N PHE A 139 0.36 0.14 -3.47
CA PHE A 139 0.24 1.37 -2.71
C PHE A 139 1.60 1.75 -2.15
N SER A 140 1.97 3.03 -2.24
CA SER A 140 3.18 3.58 -1.64
C SER A 140 2.90 4.98 -1.09
N ARG A 141 3.43 5.25 0.10
CA ARG A 141 3.41 6.54 0.77
C ARG A 141 4.80 6.89 1.23
N ILE A 142 5.23 8.13 1.02
CA ILE A 142 6.42 8.68 1.66
C ILE A 142 6.19 8.82 3.16
N VAL A 143 7.16 8.36 3.94
CA VAL A 143 7.17 8.43 5.41
C VAL A 143 8.41 9.19 5.85
N SER A 144 8.17 10.30 6.55
CA SER A 144 9.22 11.15 7.13
C SER A 144 9.80 10.48 8.38
N TRP A 145 11.07 10.77 8.67
CA TRP A 145 11.74 10.29 9.88
C TRP A 145 11.11 10.82 11.17
N GLY A 146 11.44 10.19 12.30
CA GLY A 146 10.96 10.55 13.63
C GLY A 146 9.59 9.96 13.96
N ARG A 147 8.67 10.80 14.44
CA ARG A 147 7.36 10.35 14.95
C ARG A 147 6.51 9.65 13.88
N GLU A 148 6.54 10.14 12.64
CA GLU A 148 5.77 9.55 11.54
C GLU A 148 6.26 8.12 11.24
N PHE A 149 7.59 7.94 11.14
CA PHE A 149 8.22 6.63 10.98
C PHE A 149 7.82 5.66 12.09
N ASN A 150 8.01 6.04 13.36
CA ASN A 150 7.66 5.19 14.50
C ASN A 150 6.16 4.83 14.52
N THR A 151 5.29 5.75 14.12
CA THR A 151 3.85 5.49 14.02
C THR A 151 3.55 4.43 12.96
N VAL A 152 4.22 4.50 11.80
CA VAL A 152 4.04 3.52 10.73
C VAL A 152 4.60 2.16 11.14
N ILE A 153 5.76 2.10 11.79
CA ILE A 153 6.33 0.85 12.31
C ILE A 153 5.35 0.18 13.29
N ARG A 154 4.87 0.92 14.30
CA ARG A 154 3.86 0.41 15.25
C ARG A 154 2.58 -0.04 14.55
N TYR A 155 2.15 0.68 13.51
CA TYR A 155 1.00 0.27 12.69
C TYR A 155 1.26 -1.07 12.01
N VAL A 156 2.43 -1.27 11.38
CA VAL A 156 2.77 -2.51 10.70
C VAL A 156 2.86 -3.67 11.69
N GLN A 157 3.51 -3.46 12.84
CA GLN A 157 3.58 -4.43 13.94
C GLN A 157 2.19 -4.80 14.47
N LYS A 158 1.30 -3.82 14.65
CA LYS A 158 -0.09 -4.07 15.04
C LYS A 158 -0.81 -4.96 14.03
N ASN A 159 -0.64 -4.73 12.73
CA ASN A 159 -1.26 -5.60 11.70
C ASN A 159 -0.66 -7.01 11.71
N THR A 160 0.62 -7.18 12.09
CA THR A 160 1.19 -8.52 12.32
C THR A 160 0.48 -9.21 13.48
N LEU A 161 0.31 -8.54 14.62
CA LEU A 161 -0.39 -9.10 15.78
C LEU A 161 -1.86 -9.43 15.47
N GLU A 162 -2.56 -8.54 14.75
CA GLU A 162 -3.93 -8.78 14.25
C GLU A 162 -3.96 -10.02 13.33
N ALA A 163 -2.99 -10.17 12.42
CA ALA A 163 -2.91 -11.30 11.49
C ALA A 163 -2.58 -12.63 12.19
N LEU A 164 -1.86 -12.58 13.30
CA LEU A 164 -1.57 -13.74 14.15
C LEU A 164 -2.72 -14.08 15.11
N ASN A 165 -3.82 -13.31 15.10
CA ASN A 165 -4.93 -13.41 16.05
C ASN A 165 -4.50 -13.24 17.52
N LEU A 166 -3.35 -12.60 17.78
CA LEU A 166 -2.88 -12.30 19.13
C LEU A 166 -3.61 -11.09 19.73
N ILE A 167 -4.17 -10.23 18.87
CA ILE A 167 -5.03 -9.12 19.26
C ILE A 167 -6.27 -9.09 18.38
N ALA A 168 -7.41 -8.72 18.96
CA ALA A 168 -8.65 -8.55 18.21
C ALA A 168 -8.54 -7.41 17.19
N TYR A 169 -9.15 -7.59 16.01
CA TYR A 169 -9.24 -6.53 15.01
C TYR A 169 -10.07 -5.37 15.55
N GLN A 170 -9.49 -4.17 15.52
CA GLN A 170 -10.17 -2.94 15.92
C GLN A 170 -10.39 -2.07 14.68
N PRO A 171 -11.65 -1.75 14.30
CA PRO A 171 -11.92 -0.95 13.12
C PRO A 171 -11.27 0.43 13.24
N ARG A 172 -10.46 0.79 12.25
CA ARG A 172 -9.71 2.04 12.26
C ARG A 172 -10.65 3.21 11.95
N LYS A 173 -10.70 4.22 12.82
CA LYS A 173 -11.45 5.48 12.59
C LYS A 173 -11.01 6.08 11.25
N LYS A 174 -11.93 6.20 10.29
CA LYS A 174 -11.65 6.92 9.04
C LYS A 174 -11.38 8.38 9.38
N ARG A 175 -10.24 8.92 8.94
CA ARG A 175 -10.05 10.37 8.98
C ARG A 175 -11.14 11.01 8.10
N PRO A 176 -11.84 12.05 8.58
CA PRO A 176 -12.84 12.73 7.77
C PRO A 176 -12.19 13.22 6.48
N SER A 177 -12.92 13.09 5.37
CA SER A 177 -12.44 13.61 4.09
C SER A 177 -12.20 15.12 4.19
N SER A 178 -11.33 15.66 3.34
CA SER A 178 -11.08 17.12 3.28
C SER A 178 -12.39 17.89 3.05
N LYS A 179 -13.32 17.35 2.25
CA LYS A 179 -14.66 17.91 2.06
C LYS A 179 -15.48 17.95 3.35
N GLN A 180 -15.48 16.88 4.14
CA GLN A 180 -16.18 16.82 5.43
C GLN A 180 -15.57 17.74 6.49
N THR A 181 -14.24 17.92 6.46
CA THR A 181 -13.55 18.84 7.37
C THR A 181 -13.87 20.30 7.06
N VAL A 182 -13.92 20.67 5.76
CA VAL A 182 -14.32 22.01 5.32
C VAL A 182 -15.78 22.28 5.64
N ALA A 183 -16.69 21.34 5.33
CA ALA A 183 -18.11 21.46 5.67
C ALA A 183 -18.33 21.63 7.19
N ARG A 184 -17.58 20.87 8.02
CA ARG A 184 -17.65 21.00 9.49
C ARG A 184 -17.12 22.35 9.98
N LEU A 185 -16.05 22.88 9.38
CA LEU A 185 -15.50 24.20 9.70
C LEU A 185 -16.45 25.33 9.28
N GLU A 186 -17.11 25.21 8.12
CA GLU A 186 -18.11 26.17 7.66
C GLU A 186 -19.36 26.17 8.54
N LEU A 187 -19.82 24.99 8.97
CA LEU A 187 -20.97 24.85 9.86
C LEU A 187 -20.69 25.42 11.26
N VAL A 188 -19.46 25.25 11.77
CA VAL A 188 -19.00 25.89 13.00
C VAL A 188 -18.94 27.42 12.85
N LYS A 189 -18.38 27.94 11.75
CA LYS A 189 -18.34 29.39 11.49
C LYS A 189 -19.73 30.02 11.39
N ARG A 190 -20.70 29.31 10.78
CA ARG A 190 -22.09 29.78 10.71
C ARG A 190 -22.76 29.88 12.08
N ARG A 191 -22.43 28.98 13.01
CA ARG A 191 -22.93 29.03 14.40
C ARG A 191 -22.33 30.15 15.25
N PHE A 192 -21.17 30.69 14.87
CA PHE A 192 -20.50 31.77 15.59
C PHE A 192 -20.71 33.17 14.97
N ASN A 193 -21.36 33.25 13.80
CA ASN A 193 -21.71 34.51 13.12
C ASN A 193 -23.21 34.86 13.22
N THR A 194 -23.95 34.14 14.07
CA THR A 194 -25.33 34.48 14.46
C THR A 194 -25.29 35.03 15.88
N SER A 195 -24.84 36.27 16.02
CA SER A 195 -24.94 37.11 17.22
C SER A 195 -25.06 38.54 16.78
#